data_AF-A0A7W1SCM3-F1
#
_entry.id   AF-A0A7W1SCM3-F1
#
_cell.length_a   1.000
_cell.length_b   1.000
_cell.length_c   1.000
_cell.angle_alpha   90.00
_cell.angle_beta   90.00
_cell.angle_gamma   90.00
#
_symmetry.space_group_name_H-M   'P 1'
#
loop_
_entity.id
_entity.type
_entity.pdbx_description
1 polymer ?
#
loop_
_entity_poly.entity_id
_entity_poly.type
_entity_poly.pdbx_seq_one_letter_code
_entity_poly.pdbx_strand_id
1 'polypeptide(L)' 'KKRVGESILDDCPGVSQNRKSLLLRRFGSVSRLRKASIEQIAATEGIGPKLAEGVHRFLQRH' A
#
# COMPACT_ATOMS: atom_id res chain seq x y z
N LYS A 1 -14.22 -1.80 -13.48
CA LYS A 1 -12.97 -1.49 -14.22
C LYS A 1 -11.83 -1.51 -13.20
N LYS A 2 -11.20 -2.68 -12.99
CA LYS A 2 -10.18 -2.86 -11.94
C LYS A 2 -9.00 -1.92 -12.24
N ARG A 3 -8.66 -1.05 -11.29
CA ARG A 3 -7.55 -0.11 -11.45
C ARG A 3 -6.26 -0.93 -11.40
N VAL A 4 -5.38 -0.77 -12.39
CA VAL A 4 -4.10 -1.49 -12.50
C VAL A 4 -3.30 -1.45 -11.19
N GLY A 5 -3.44 -0.36 -10.43
CA GLY A 5 -2.80 -0.23 -9.12
C GLY A 5 -3.28 -1.21 -8.05
N GLU A 6 -4.51 -1.73 -8.08
CA GLU A 6 -4.95 -2.67 -7.05
C GLU A 6 -4.18 -4.00 -7.12
N SER A 7 -3.81 -4.46 -8.33
CA SER A 7 -3.09 -5.73 -8.49
C SER A 7 -1.68 -5.69 -7.89
N ILE A 8 -0.97 -4.56 -8.01
CA ILE A 8 0.41 -4.47 -7.50
C ILE A 8 0.48 -4.58 -5.97
N LEU A 9 -0.61 -4.24 -5.26
CA LEU A 9 -0.68 -4.45 -3.83
C LEU A 9 -0.89 -5.92 -3.45
N ASP A 10 -1.52 -6.73 -4.30
CA ASP A 10 -1.64 -8.18 -4.09
C ASP A 10 -0.31 -8.89 -4.36
N ASP A 11 0.49 -8.38 -5.31
CA ASP A 11 1.85 -8.88 -5.58
C ASP A 11 2.88 -8.51 -4.50
N CYS A 12 2.53 -7.62 -3.56
CA CYS A 12 3.47 -7.19 -2.53
C CYS A 12 3.58 -8.25 -1.41
N PRO A 13 4.76 -8.88 -1.23
CA PRO A 13 4.95 -9.87 -0.18
C PRO A 13 4.78 -9.23 1.21
N GLY A 14 3.95 -9.85 2.05
CA GLY A 14 3.61 -9.33 3.38
C GLY A 14 2.40 -8.40 3.45
N VAL A 15 1.76 -8.06 2.33
CA VAL A 15 0.47 -7.35 2.31
C VAL A 15 -0.66 -8.35 2.07
N SER A 16 -1.42 -8.66 3.11
CA SER A 16 -2.64 -9.45 2.96
C SER A 16 -3.78 -8.61 2.38
N GLN A 17 -4.79 -9.26 1.77
CA GLN A 17 -6.00 -8.58 1.25
C GLN A 17 -6.64 -7.61 2.26
N ASN A 18 -6.64 -7.96 3.56
CA ASN A 18 -7.20 -7.12 4.60
C ASN A 18 -6.41 -5.80 4.77
N ARG A 19 -5.07 -5.87 4.77
CA ARG A 19 -4.17 -4.70 4.83
C ARG A 19 -4.29 -3.83 3.57
N LYS A 20 -4.41 -4.47 2.40
CA LYS A 20 -4.70 -3.77 1.14
C LYS A 20 -6.03 -3.02 1.22
N SER A 21 -7.08 -3.65 1.73
CA SER A 21 -8.39 -2.99 1.90
C SER A 21 -8.29 -1.79 2.84
N LEU A 22 -7.58 -1.91 3.96
CA LEU A 22 -7.31 -0.79 4.88
C LEU A 22 -6.56 0.36 4.19
N LEU A 23 -5.50 0.05 3.45
CA LEU A 23 -4.76 1.04 2.66
C LEU A 23 -5.65 1.69 1.60
N LEU A 24 -6.43 0.91 0.85
CA LEU A 24 -7.34 1.43 -0.16
C LEU A 24 -8.49 2.23 0.46
N ARG A 25 -8.97 1.90 1.65
CA ARG A 25 -9.95 2.71 2.37
C ARG A 25 -9.34 4.04 2.83
N ARG A 26 -8.10 4.03 3.32
CA ARG A 26 -7.42 5.22 3.82
C ARG A 26 -6.95 6.17 2.72
N PHE A 27 -6.31 5.63 1.68
CA PHE A 27 -5.74 6.41 0.57
C PHE A 27 -6.70 6.51 -0.63
N GLY A 28 -7.68 5.63 -0.74
CA GLY A 28 -8.66 5.58 -1.83
C GLY A 28 -8.15 4.90 -3.10
N SER A 29 -6.84 4.92 -3.36
CA SER A 29 -6.22 4.31 -4.56
C SER A 29 -4.71 4.17 -4.40
N VAL A 30 -4.15 3.21 -5.14
CA VAL A 30 -2.71 2.95 -5.14
C VAL A 30 -1.89 4.11 -5.71
N SER A 31 -2.46 4.89 -6.64
CA SER A 31 -1.83 6.13 -7.09
C SER A 31 -1.69 7.19 -5.99
N ARG A 32 -2.64 7.26 -5.03
CA ARG A 32 -2.49 8.11 -3.84
C ARG A 32 -1.54 7.49 -2.84
N LEU A 33 -1.57 6.17 -2.68
CA LEU A 33 -0.63 5.44 -1.83
C LEU A 33 0.83 5.64 -2.30
N ARG A 34 1.10 5.62 -3.61
CA ARG A 34 2.41 5.95 -4.21
C ARG A 34 2.91 7.36 -3.87
N LYS A 35 1.98 8.30 -3.68
CA LYS A 35 2.28 9.69 -3.31
C LYS A 35 2.33 9.88 -1.79
N ALA A 36 1.90 8.89 -1.01
CA ALA A 36 1.90 8.97 0.43
C ALA A 36 3.29 8.65 0.98
N SER A 37 3.68 9.36 2.03
CA SER A 37 4.94 9.10 2.73
C SER A 37 4.88 7.78 3.51
N ILE A 38 6.06 7.20 3.75
CA ILE A 38 6.23 5.98 4.55
C ILE A 38 5.51 6.10 5.90
N GLU A 39 5.61 7.25 6.56
CA GLU A 39 4.93 7.51 7.85
C GLU A 39 3.41 7.41 7.74
N GLN A 40 2.80 7.90 6.66
CA GLN A 40 1.35 7.80 6.46
C GLN A 40 0.94 6.35 6.21
N ILE A 41 1.76 5.60 5.49
CA ILE A 41 1.53 4.19 5.22
C ILE A 41 1.66 3.39 6.53
N ALA A 42 2.68 3.69 7.35
CA ALA A 42 2.91 3.10 8.68
C ALA A 42 1.85 3.52 9.71
N ALA A 43 1.20 4.67 9.53
CA ALA A 43 0.07 5.08 10.36
C ALA A 43 -1.18 4.25 10.07
N THR A 44 -1.19 3.40 9.04
CA THR A 44 -2.31 2.50 8.73
C THR A 44 -2.34 1.33 9.70
N GLU A 45 -3.52 1.04 10.25
CA GLU A 45 -3.70 -0.10 11.15
C GLU A 45 -3.22 -1.40 10.51
N GLY A 46 -2.38 -2.12 11.25
CA GLY A 46 -1.80 -3.39 10.80
C GLY A 46 -0.62 -3.26 9.83
N ILE A 47 -0.13 -2.04 9.54
CA ILE A 47 1.07 -1.80 8.75
C ILE A 47 2.13 -1.15 9.63
N GLY A 48 3.14 -1.92 10.02
CA GLY A 48 4.29 -1.39 10.74
C GLY A 48 5.25 -0.62 9.82
N PRO A 49 6.21 0.12 10.39
CA PRO A 49 7.18 0.94 9.64
C PRO A 49 8.00 0.13 8.63
N LYS A 50 8.45 -1.09 9.01
CA LYS A 50 9.17 -2.00 8.10
C LYS A 50 8.34 -2.39 6.88
N LEU A 51 7.05 -2.67 7.08
CA LEU A 51 6.15 -3.04 5.98
C LEU A 51 5.85 -1.82 5.11
N ALA A 52 5.63 -0.65 5.74
CA ALA A 52 5.39 0.60 5.03
C ALA A 52 6.55 0.97 4.11
N GLU A 53 7.79 0.84 4.57
CA GLU A 53 8.97 1.02 3.72
C GLU A 53 9.02 0.02 2.56
N GLY A 54 8.76 -1.26 2.84
CA GLY A 54 8.73 -2.31 1.82
C GLY A 54 7.69 -2.02 0.74
N VAL A 55 6.48 -1.68 1.14
CA VAL A 55 5.37 -1.31 0.25
C VAL A 55 5.72 -0.06 -0.54
N HIS A 56 6.17 1.02 0.12
CA HIS A 56 6.53 2.26 -0.55
C HIS A 56 7.65 2.04 -1.58
N ARG A 57 8.68 1.28 -1.24
CA ARG A 57 9.78 0.94 -2.14
C ARG A 57 9.33 0.06 -3.30
N PHE A 58 8.46 -0.92 -3.05
CA PHE A 58 7.88 -1.77 -4.08
C PHE A 58 7.05 -0.96 -5.07
N LEU A 59 6.20 -0.09 -4.56
CA LEU A 59 5.39 0.84 -5.34
C LEU A 59 6.26 1.85 -6.10
N GLN A 60 7.41 2.29 -5.59
CA GLN A 60 8.32 3.17 -6.32
C GLN A 60 8.95 2.46 -7.53
N ARG A 61 9.24 1.16 -7.42
CA ARG A 61 9.86 0.35 -8.49
C ARG A 61 8.90 -0.13 -9.58
N HIS A 62 7.58 -0.09 -9.36
CA HIS A 62 6.52 -0.52 -10.29
C HIS A 62 5.55 0.63 -10.55
#